data_AF-A0A821FWD3-F1
#
_entry.id   AF-A0A821FWD3-F1
#
_cell.length_a   1.000
_cell.length_b   1.000
_cell.length_c   1.000
_cell.angle_alpha   90.00
_cell.angle_beta   90.00
_cell.angle_gamma   90.00
#
_symmetry.space_group_name_H-M   'P 1'
#
loop_
_entity.id
_entity.type
_entity.pdbx_description
1 polymer ?
#
loop_
_entity_poly.entity_id
_entity_poly.type
_entity_poly.pdbx_seq_one_letter_code
_entity_poly.pdbx_strand_id
1 'polypeptide(L)'
;MWQLHIKINNISCITKCAHLNPAVTLGLLSLRKMEVVQSLFYIVGQIMGAFLASAVVFIVYYSQINIYDGGIRQIEGPNATVDIFYTVPAPGIPNWNCLVDAMVGTTLLLIFIMAVGNDYNNLISNAAKPFSFALLVTALGLAMSFNCGNPINPARDFGPRLFTACVYGGHVFRVNNYYFWTAIVGPIIGAITGVWIYEGYLILMKRYANLSGIIHIDAVEQLDQRENEKSYQIDKQVSSESS
;
A
#
# COMPACT_ATOMS: atom_id res chain seq x y z
N MET A 1 24.47 5.86 -22.83
CA MET A 1 23.77 7.02 -22.25
C MET A 1 22.35 6.97 -22.81
N TRP A 2 21.36 6.75 -21.93
CA TRP A 2 19.94 6.43 -22.18
C TRP A 2 19.63 5.10 -22.89
N GLN A 3 19.52 4.02 -22.10
CA GLN A 3 18.54 2.94 -22.32
C GLN A 3 18.22 2.31 -20.95
N LEU A 4 17.20 2.86 -20.27
CA LEU A 4 16.55 2.22 -19.13
C LEU A 4 15.69 1.10 -19.71
N HIS A 5 16.20 -0.14 -19.69
CA HIS A 5 15.46 -1.32 -20.13
C HIS A 5 14.58 -1.76 -18.95
N ILE A 6 13.35 -1.25 -18.91
CA ILE A 6 12.31 -1.59 -17.92
C ILE A 6 11.98 -3.08 -18.08
N LYS A 7 12.54 -3.95 -17.23
CA LYS A 7 12.11 -5.34 -17.09
C LYS A 7 11.11 -5.43 -15.94
N ILE A 8 9.81 -5.36 -16.23
CA ILE A 8 8.73 -5.67 -15.28
C ILE A 8 7.93 -6.83 -15.84
N ASN A 9 8.39 -8.07 -15.64
CA ASN A 9 7.63 -9.25 -16.03
C ASN A 9 7.28 -10.14 -14.82
N ASN A 10 6.00 -10.54 -14.81
CA ASN A 10 5.34 -11.58 -13.99
C ASN A 10 4.94 -11.28 -12.54
N ILE A 11 4.00 -10.35 -12.41
CA ILE A 11 2.99 -10.27 -11.33
C ILE A 11 1.67 -9.82 -12.01
N SER A 12 0.50 -10.37 -11.66
CA SER A 12 -0.82 -10.05 -12.29
C SER A 12 -1.13 -8.53 -12.42
N CYS A 13 -1.93 -8.12 -13.41
CA CYS A 13 -2.28 -6.69 -13.70
C CYS A 13 -2.83 -5.93 -12.46
N ILE A 14 -3.58 -6.61 -11.60
CA ILE A 14 -4.13 -6.06 -10.35
C ILE A 14 -3.02 -5.68 -9.36
N THR A 15 -1.93 -6.43 -9.36
CA THR A 15 -0.73 -6.18 -8.56
C THR A 15 0.37 -5.39 -9.30
N LYS A 16 0.24 -5.15 -10.62
CA LYS A 16 1.11 -4.25 -11.43
C LYS A 16 0.64 -2.79 -11.47
N CYS A 17 -0.67 -2.55 -11.48
CA CYS A 17 -1.20 -1.24 -11.92
C CYS A 17 -1.84 -0.42 -10.80
N ALA A 18 -2.29 -1.03 -9.70
CA ALA A 18 -3.08 -0.33 -8.68
C ALA A 18 -2.50 -0.52 -7.26
N HIS A 19 -1.32 0.04 -6.99
CA HIS A 19 -0.76 -0.02 -5.63
C HIS A 19 -1.62 0.75 -4.63
N LEU A 20 -2.17 1.90 -5.04
CA LEU A 20 -3.06 2.75 -4.26
C LEU A 20 -2.54 3.09 -2.85
N ASN A 21 -1.24 2.88 -2.60
CA ASN A 21 -0.60 2.93 -1.30
C ASN A 21 0.92 3.15 -1.48
N PRO A 22 1.47 4.26 -0.97
CA PRO A 22 2.91 4.52 -1.01
C PRO A 22 3.75 3.45 -0.30
N ALA A 23 3.23 2.87 0.78
CA ALA A 23 3.92 1.80 1.50
C ALA A 23 4.07 0.55 0.64
N VAL A 24 3.03 0.16 -0.10
CA VAL A 24 3.10 -0.97 -1.06
C VAL A 24 4.11 -0.66 -2.18
N THR A 25 4.04 0.55 -2.72
CA THR A 25 4.95 1.02 -3.78
C THR A 25 6.42 0.95 -3.32
N LEU A 26 6.72 1.43 -2.11
CA LEU A 26 8.07 1.40 -1.55
C LEU A 26 8.51 0.00 -1.10
N GLY A 27 7.58 -0.84 -0.63
CA GLY A 27 7.85 -2.25 -0.34
C GLY A 27 8.32 -2.98 -1.60
N LEU A 28 7.57 -2.87 -2.70
CA LEU A 28 7.95 -3.47 -3.98
C LEU A 28 9.23 -2.87 -4.57
N LEU A 29 9.44 -1.56 -4.41
CA LEU A 29 10.70 -0.91 -4.77
C LEU A 29 11.89 -1.50 -3.99
N SER A 30 11.73 -1.82 -2.71
CA SER A 30 12.81 -2.42 -1.90
C SER A 30 13.27 -3.79 -2.42
N LEU A 31 12.36 -4.53 -3.07
CA LEU A 31 12.66 -5.80 -3.77
C LEU A 31 13.15 -5.59 -5.20
N ARG A 32 13.32 -4.34 -5.66
CA ARG A 32 13.63 -3.99 -7.06
C ARG A 32 12.58 -4.49 -8.06
N LYS A 33 11.33 -4.65 -7.63
CA LYS A 33 10.20 -5.00 -8.50
C LYS A 33 9.58 -3.76 -9.19
N MET A 34 10.13 -2.59 -8.95
CA MET A 34 9.74 -1.31 -9.56
C MET A 34 10.94 -0.41 -9.77
N GLU A 35 10.84 0.50 -10.74
CA GLU A 35 11.81 1.57 -10.90
C GLU A 35 11.55 2.75 -9.95
N VAL A 36 12.63 3.44 -9.56
CA VAL A 36 12.56 4.59 -8.64
C VAL A 36 11.69 5.71 -9.21
N VAL A 37 11.90 6.10 -10.48
CA VAL A 37 11.15 7.20 -11.09
C VAL A 37 9.66 6.85 -11.20
N GLN A 38 9.33 5.63 -11.62
CA GLN A 38 7.95 5.14 -11.64
C GLN A 38 7.32 5.17 -10.24
N SER A 39 8.06 4.75 -9.21
CA SER A 39 7.57 4.76 -7.83
C SER A 39 7.19 6.17 -7.35
N LEU A 40 7.96 7.19 -7.74
CA LEU A 40 7.68 8.58 -7.40
C LEU A 40 6.38 9.08 -8.02
N PHE A 41 6.17 8.81 -9.31
CA PHE A 41 4.91 9.17 -9.99
C PHE A 41 3.70 8.46 -9.36
N TYR A 42 3.86 7.19 -8.97
CA TYR A 42 2.82 6.45 -8.25
C TYR A 42 2.47 7.14 -6.93
N ILE A 43 3.47 7.48 -6.10
CA ILE A 43 3.26 8.09 -4.79
C ILE A 43 2.56 9.45 -4.93
N VAL A 44 3.01 10.29 -5.87
CA VAL A 44 2.39 11.60 -6.12
C VAL A 44 0.94 11.43 -6.59
N GLY A 45 0.69 10.54 -7.56
CA GLY A 45 -0.67 10.26 -8.04
C GLY A 45 -1.60 9.73 -6.94
N GLN A 46 -1.08 8.87 -6.06
CA GLN A 46 -1.84 8.34 -4.91
C GLN A 46 -2.22 9.43 -3.91
N ILE A 47 -1.27 10.30 -3.54
CA ILE A 47 -1.52 11.42 -2.62
C ILE A 47 -2.52 12.42 -3.24
N MET A 48 -2.34 12.78 -4.52
CA MET A 48 -3.26 13.66 -5.23
C MET A 48 -4.66 13.05 -5.34
N GLY A 49 -4.76 11.77 -5.66
CA GLY A 49 -6.04 11.06 -5.70
C GLY A 49 -6.76 11.08 -4.36
N ALA A 50 -6.05 10.81 -3.26
CA ALA A 50 -6.62 10.83 -1.92
C ALA A 50 -7.01 12.25 -1.45
N PHE A 51 -6.25 13.27 -1.84
CA PHE A 51 -6.60 14.68 -1.63
C PHE A 51 -7.91 15.04 -2.35
N LEU A 52 -8.02 14.72 -3.65
CA LEU A 52 -9.21 15.02 -4.45
C LEU A 52 -10.43 14.23 -3.97
N ALA A 53 -10.26 12.96 -3.62
CA ALA A 53 -11.32 12.15 -3.03
C ALA A 53 -11.84 12.77 -1.72
N SER A 54 -10.96 13.33 -0.90
CA SER A 54 -11.34 14.02 0.33
C SER A 54 -12.15 15.29 0.06
N ALA A 55 -11.78 16.06 -0.97
CA ALA A 55 -12.57 17.21 -1.41
C ALA A 55 -13.97 16.80 -1.87
N VAL A 56 -14.09 15.71 -2.63
CA VAL A 56 -15.37 15.16 -3.06
C VAL A 56 -16.21 14.73 -1.85
N VAL A 57 -15.65 13.97 -0.91
CA VAL A 57 -16.35 13.56 0.32
C VAL A 57 -16.82 14.78 1.12
N PHE A 58 -15.97 15.79 1.28
CA PHE A 58 -16.35 17.02 1.98
C PHE A 58 -17.52 17.75 1.30
N ILE A 59 -17.54 17.81 -0.04
CA ILE A 59 -18.66 18.41 -0.80
C ILE A 59 -19.94 17.59 -0.61
N VAL A 60 -19.85 16.26 -0.74
CA VAL A 60 -21.00 15.36 -0.58
C VAL A 60 -21.62 15.48 0.81
N TYR A 61 -20.80 15.60 1.85
CA TYR A 61 -21.26 15.68 3.24
C TYR A 61 -21.32 17.10 3.81
N TYR A 62 -21.13 18.13 2.98
CA TYR A 62 -20.95 19.52 3.44
C TYR A 62 -22.02 20.00 4.43
N SER A 63 -23.30 19.79 4.07
CA SER A 63 -24.43 20.19 4.92
C SER A 63 -24.45 19.42 6.24
N GLN A 64 -24.13 18.13 6.23
CA GLN A 64 -24.16 17.31 7.45
C GLN A 64 -23.00 17.66 8.39
N ILE A 65 -21.81 17.93 7.83
CA ILE A 65 -20.66 18.39 8.59
C ILE A 65 -21.00 19.74 9.25
N ASN A 66 -21.58 20.69 8.51
CA ASN A 66 -22.02 21.99 9.06
C ASN A 66 -23.04 21.88 10.19
N ILE A 67 -24.01 20.97 10.06
CA ILE A 67 -25.01 20.75 11.11
C ILE A 67 -24.36 20.19 12.38
N TYR A 68 -23.39 19.29 12.21
CA TYR A 68 -22.72 18.62 13.34
C TYR A 68 -21.71 19.54 14.04
N ASP A 69 -20.85 20.23 13.29
CA ASP A 69 -19.79 21.08 13.83
C ASP A 69 -20.22 22.54 14.06
N GLY A 70 -21.47 22.88 13.71
CA GLY A 70 -22.03 24.23 13.82
C GLY A 70 -21.46 25.23 12.80
N GLY A 71 -20.84 24.74 11.73
CA GLY A 71 -20.11 25.54 10.74
C GLY A 71 -18.69 25.91 11.20
N ILE A 72 -18.26 25.42 12.37
CA ILE A 72 -16.94 25.68 12.93
C ILE A 72 -16.07 24.44 12.71
N ARG A 73 -15.03 24.59 11.89
CA ARG A 73 -14.12 23.50 11.51
C ARG A 73 -13.19 23.11 12.66
N GLN A 74 -13.70 22.31 13.59
CA GLN A 74 -12.97 21.85 14.77
C GLN A 74 -12.05 20.66 14.41
N ILE A 75 -10.82 20.70 14.92
CA ILE A 75 -9.80 19.65 14.72
C ILE A 75 -9.75 18.70 15.91
N GLU A 76 -10.00 19.20 17.12
CA GLU A 76 -10.01 18.43 18.36
C GLU A 76 -11.27 18.79 19.17
N GLY A 77 -11.70 17.88 20.05
CA GLY A 77 -12.89 18.06 20.88
C GLY A 77 -14.08 17.21 20.42
N PRO A 78 -15.23 17.32 21.11
CA PRO A 78 -16.37 16.42 20.93
C PRO A 78 -17.08 16.56 19.58
N ASN A 79 -16.93 17.71 18.90
CA ASN A 79 -17.52 17.97 17.59
C ASN A 79 -16.44 18.04 16.48
N ALA A 80 -15.25 17.50 16.72
CA ALA A 80 -14.22 17.40 15.69
C ALA A 80 -14.71 16.50 14.55
N THR A 81 -14.40 16.87 13.31
CA THR A 81 -14.81 16.14 12.11
C THR A 81 -13.64 15.75 11.21
N VAL A 82 -12.41 15.99 11.66
CA VAL A 82 -11.19 15.73 10.87
C VAL A 82 -10.86 14.24 10.74
N ASP A 83 -11.31 13.43 11.70
CA ASP A 83 -11.15 11.97 11.75
C ASP A 83 -11.98 11.23 10.67
N ILE A 84 -12.95 11.91 10.06
CA ILE A 84 -13.62 11.45 8.83
C ILE A 84 -12.60 11.27 7.69
N PHE A 85 -11.60 12.16 7.62
CA PHE A 85 -10.70 12.28 6.48
C PHE A 85 -9.41 11.49 6.68
N TYR A 86 -8.75 11.67 7.82
CA TYR A 86 -7.45 11.08 8.13
C TYR A 86 -7.47 10.39 9.50
N THR A 87 -6.43 9.63 9.83
CA THR A 87 -6.41 8.89 11.09
C THR A 87 -5.96 9.76 12.27
N VAL A 88 -6.61 9.56 13.41
CA VAL A 88 -6.28 10.24 14.67
C VAL A 88 -6.06 9.16 15.74
N PRO A 89 -5.00 9.27 16.57
CA PRO A 89 -4.83 8.43 17.74
C PRO A 89 -6.01 8.51 18.70
N ALA A 90 -6.38 7.39 19.29
CA ALA A 90 -7.30 7.40 20.43
C ALA A 90 -6.70 8.21 21.59
N PRO A 91 -7.54 8.83 22.45
CA PRO A 91 -7.05 9.65 23.56
C PRO A 91 -6.05 8.90 24.46
N GLY A 92 -4.91 9.53 24.73
CA GLY A 92 -3.86 8.98 25.58
C GLY A 92 -2.91 7.99 24.90
N ILE A 93 -3.12 7.66 23.61
CA ILE A 93 -2.21 6.77 22.88
C ILE A 93 -0.98 7.56 22.38
N PRO A 94 0.24 7.17 22.80
CA PRO A 94 1.46 7.84 22.38
C PRO A 94 1.85 7.43 20.95
N ASN A 95 2.56 8.34 20.26
CA ASN A 95 2.97 8.16 18.86
C ASN A 95 3.84 6.91 18.62
N TRP A 96 4.66 6.48 19.60
CA TRP A 96 5.44 5.24 19.45
C TRP A 96 4.53 4.01 19.35
N ASN A 97 3.40 3.99 20.06
CA ASN A 97 2.47 2.87 20.01
C ASN A 97 1.75 2.84 18.65
N CYS A 98 1.34 4.01 18.15
CA CYS A 98 0.81 4.12 16.80
C CYS A 98 1.81 3.73 15.70
N LEU A 99 3.11 3.99 15.91
CA LEU A 99 4.14 3.55 14.98
C LEU A 99 4.19 2.02 14.90
N VAL A 100 4.18 1.34 16.05
CA VAL A 100 4.18 -0.14 16.10
C VAL A 100 2.89 -0.72 15.52
N ASP A 101 1.74 -0.13 15.87
CA ASP A 101 0.42 -0.51 15.34
C ASP A 101 0.39 -0.45 13.80
N ALA A 102 0.84 0.68 13.24
CA ALA A 102 0.94 0.89 11.80
C ALA A 102 1.91 -0.09 11.12
N MET A 103 3.07 -0.35 11.76
CA MET A 103 4.06 -1.31 11.28
C MET A 103 3.48 -2.72 11.20
N VAL A 104 2.83 -3.20 12.27
CA VAL A 104 2.25 -4.55 12.33
C VAL A 104 1.12 -4.70 11.31
N GLY A 105 0.17 -3.76 11.27
CA GLY A 105 -0.96 -3.82 10.32
C GLY A 105 -0.48 -3.82 8.88
N THR A 106 0.53 -2.99 8.57
CA THR A 106 1.07 -2.92 7.20
C THR A 106 1.97 -4.12 6.86
N THR A 107 2.66 -4.72 7.84
CA THR A 107 3.40 -5.97 7.66
C THR A 107 2.45 -7.10 7.24
N LEU A 108 1.33 -7.26 7.96
CA LEU A 108 0.31 -8.25 7.64
C LEU A 108 -0.31 -7.99 6.26
N LEU A 109 -0.60 -6.72 5.95
CA LEU A 109 -1.06 -6.31 4.63
C LEU A 109 -0.11 -6.77 3.52
N LEU A 110 1.19 -6.50 3.65
CA LEU A 110 2.16 -6.80 2.60
C LEU A 110 2.46 -8.29 2.48
N ILE A 111 2.50 -9.05 3.58
CA ILE A 111 2.61 -10.51 3.52
C ILE A 111 1.46 -11.09 2.69
N PHE A 112 0.22 -10.63 2.93
CA PHE A 112 -0.94 -11.12 2.18
C PHE A 112 -0.93 -10.65 0.72
N ILE A 113 -0.58 -9.38 0.45
CA ILE A 113 -0.44 -8.87 -0.93
C ILE A 113 0.54 -9.73 -1.71
N MET A 114 1.69 -10.04 -1.12
CA MET A 114 2.70 -10.89 -1.75
C MET A 114 2.20 -12.33 -1.90
N ALA A 115 1.50 -12.87 -0.91
CA ALA A 115 0.94 -14.22 -0.96
C ALA A 115 -0.10 -14.39 -2.07
N VAL A 116 -1.05 -13.47 -2.20
CA VAL A 116 -2.11 -13.51 -3.21
C VAL A 116 -1.61 -13.05 -4.58
N GLY A 117 -0.62 -12.16 -4.61
CA GLY A 117 0.01 -11.67 -5.83
C GLY A 117 0.97 -12.68 -6.47
N ASN A 118 1.38 -13.72 -5.76
CA ASN A 118 2.28 -14.75 -6.26
C ASN A 118 1.55 -15.70 -7.21
N ASP A 119 1.98 -15.76 -8.47
CA ASP A 119 1.38 -16.60 -9.51
C ASP A 119 1.63 -18.12 -9.30
N TYR A 120 2.59 -18.50 -8.44
CA TYR A 120 2.73 -19.88 -8.00
C TYR A 120 1.70 -20.27 -6.92
N ASN A 121 1.05 -19.28 -6.30
CA ASN A 121 0.01 -19.50 -5.30
C ASN A 121 -1.39 -19.33 -5.92
N ASN A 122 -1.83 -20.36 -6.65
CA ASN A 122 -3.09 -20.35 -7.39
C ASN A 122 -4.33 -20.71 -6.54
N LEU A 123 -4.27 -20.52 -5.21
CA LEU A 123 -5.41 -20.74 -4.32
C LEU A 123 -6.58 -19.78 -4.58
N ILE A 124 -6.27 -18.57 -5.08
CA ILE A 124 -7.25 -17.51 -5.36
C ILE A 124 -7.19 -17.19 -6.84
N SER A 125 -8.33 -17.31 -7.52
CA SER A 125 -8.42 -16.98 -8.95
C SER A 125 -8.11 -15.49 -9.17
N ASN A 126 -7.53 -15.15 -10.33
CA ASN A 126 -7.18 -13.77 -10.66
C ASN A 126 -8.37 -12.80 -10.54
N ALA A 127 -9.59 -13.27 -10.88
CA ALA A 127 -10.81 -12.49 -10.74
C ALA A 127 -11.21 -12.24 -9.27
N ALA A 128 -10.86 -13.14 -8.35
CA ALA A 128 -11.19 -13.02 -6.93
C ALA A 128 -10.16 -12.21 -6.13
N LYS A 129 -8.94 -12.01 -6.65
CA LYS A 129 -7.86 -11.26 -5.95
C LYS A 129 -8.30 -9.88 -5.41
N PRO A 130 -9.00 -9.02 -6.18
CA PRO A 130 -9.43 -7.70 -5.68
C PRO A 130 -10.37 -7.81 -4.48
N PHE A 131 -11.30 -8.77 -4.53
CA PHE A 131 -12.24 -9.02 -3.45
C PHE A 131 -11.52 -9.53 -2.19
N SER A 132 -10.53 -10.42 -2.34
CA SER A 132 -9.69 -10.88 -1.24
C SER A 132 -8.89 -9.75 -0.59
N PHE A 133 -8.37 -8.80 -1.37
CA PHE A 133 -7.71 -7.61 -0.83
C PHE A 133 -8.68 -6.71 -0.06
N ALA A 134 -9.88 -6.49 -0.58
CA ALA A 134 -10.91 -5.72 0.12
C ALA A 134 -11.27 -6.37 1.46
N LEU A 135 -11.51 -7.69 1.48
CA LEU A 135 -11.80 -8.42 2.71
C LEU A 135 -10.67 -8.31 3.75
N LEU A 136 -9.40 -8.39 3.32
CA LEU A 136 -8.29 -8.20 4.24
C LEU A 136 -8.27 -6.80 4.83
N VAL A 137 -8.41 -5.76 4.01
CA VAL A 137 -8.40 -4.37 4.50
C VAL A 137 -9.56 -4.15 5.47
N THR A 138 -10.73 -4.73 5.21
CA THR A 138 -11.85 -4.74 6.15
C THR A 138 -11.49 -5.46 7.45
N ALA A 139 -10.91 -6.65 7.38
CA ALA A 139 -10.52 -7.42 8.57
C ALA A 139 -9.48 -6.69 9.43
N LEU A 140 -8.46 -6.09 8.81
CA LEU A 140 -7.48 -5.25 9.50
C LEU A 140 -8.13 -4.01 10.11
N GLY A 141 -9.06 -3.39 9.41
CA GLY A 141 -9.86 -2.28 9.94
C GLY A 141 -10.63 -2.67 11.19
N LEU A 142 -11.32 -3.80 11.18
CA LEU A 142 -12.08 -4.28 12.34
C LEU A 142 -11.18 -4.68 13.52
N ALA A 143 -9.99 -5.25 13.24
CA ALA A 143 -9.09 -5.76 14.27
C ALA A 143 -8.17 -4.69 14.88
N MET A 144 -7.77 -3.68 14.10
CA MET A 144 -6.65 -2.78 14.46
C MET A 144 -6.99 -1.29 14.42
N SER A 145 -8.24 -0.88 14.17
CA SER A 145 -8.56 0.56 14.09
C SER A 145 -8.62 1.27 15.43
N PHE A 146 -8.77 0.55 16.55
CA PHE A 146 -9.08 1.18 17.84
C PHE A 146 -7.94 2.06 18.38
N ASN A 147 -6.68 1.69 18.17
CA ASN A 147 -5.54 2.45 18.69
C ASN A 147 -5.37 3.78 17.94
N CYS A 148 -5.21 3.70 16.62
CA CYS A 148 -4.76 4.84 15.82
C CYS A 148 -5.45 4.94 14.45
N GLY A 149 -6.64 4.35 14.29
CA GLY A 149 -7.42 4.43 13.05
C GLY A 149 -6.90 3.55 11.90
N ASN A 150 -6.09 2.53 12.18
CA ASN A 150 -5.51 1.61 11.20
C ASN A 150 -4.77 2.34 10.05
N PRO A 151 -3.71 3.12 10.35
CA PRO A 151 -3.05 3.99 9.38
C PRO A 151 -2.10 3.20 8.46
N ILE A 152 -2.58 2.21 7.71
CA ILE A 152 -1.76 1.28 6.91
C ILE A 152 -1.37 1.81 5.50
N ASN A 153 -1.69 3.06 5.20
CA ASN A 153 -1.49 3.67 3.88
C ASN A 153 -1.15 5.16 4.01
N PRO A 154 0.11 5.57 3.69
CA PRO A 154 0.51 6.97 3.80
C PRO A 154 -0.30 7.94 2.94
N ALA A 155 -0.76 7.55 1.74
CA ALA A 155 -1.57 8.43 0.90
C ALA A 155 -2.98 8.63 1.48
N ARG A 156 -3.54 7.57 2.09
CA ARG A 156 -4.87 7.58 2.75
C ARG A 156 -4.90 8.44 4.02
N ASP A 157 -3.75 8.78 4.59
CA ASP A 157 -3.64 9.75 5.68
C ASP A 157 -3.20 11.12 5.18
N PHE A 158 -2.06 11.19 4.49
CA PHE A 158 -1.41 12.45 4.15
C PHE A 158 -2.18 13.27 3.11
N GLY A 159 -2.77 12.65 2.08
CA GLY A 159 -3.58 13.35 1.09
C GLY A 159 -4.81 14.04 1.70
N PRO A 160 -5.65 13.32 2.47
CA PRO A 160 -6.76 13.91 3.20
C PRO A 160 -6.32 14.94 4.25
N ARG A 161 -5.15 14.76 4.89
CA ARG A 161 -4.57 15.74 5.83
C ARG A 161 -4.16 17.03 5.13
N LEU A 162 -3.61 16.97 3.91
CA LEU A 162 -3.35 18.15 3.09
C LEU A 162 -4.64 18.89 2.73
N PHE A 163 -5.70 18.15 2.35
CA PHE A 163 -7.00 18.75 2.04
C PHE A 163 -7.60 19.45 3.27
N THR A 164 -7.65 18.76 4.40
CA THR A 164 -8.18 19.31 5.65
C THR A 164 -7.33 20.48 6.16
N ALA A 165 -6.02 20.54 5.88
CA ALA A 165 -5.22 21.72 6.18
C ALA A 165 -5.71 22.99 5.45
N CYS A 166 -6.26 22.86 4.24
CA CYS A 166 -6.85 23.97 3.50
C CYS A 166 -8.19 24.45 4.08
N VAL A 167 -8.96 23.55 4.70
CA VAL A 167 -10.33 23.83 5.18
C VAL A 167 -10.39 24.14 6.68
N TYR A 168 -9.62 23.39 7.48
CA TYR A 168 -9.57 23.46 8.95
C TYR A 168 -8.35 24.24 9.45
N GLY A 169 -7.34 24.44 8.59
CA GLY A 169 -6.09 25.12 8.93
C GLY A 169 -4.95 24.15 9.27
N GLY A 170 -3.72 24.67 9.29
CA GLY A 170 -2.50 23.87 9.41
C GLY A 170 -2.29 23.13 10.74
N HIS A 171 -3.16 23.34 11.74
CA HIS A 171 -3.07 22.64 13.02
C HIS A 171 -3.33 21.12 12.90
N VAL A 172 -3.93 20.65 11.79
CA VAL A 172 -4.09 19.22 11.47
C VAL A 172 -2.76 18.42 11.47
N PHE A 173 -1.62 19.08 11.27
CA PHE A 173 -0.29 18.47 11.34
C PHE A 173 0.35 18.47 12.73
N ARG A 174 -0.23 19.20 13.69
CA ARG A 174 0.29 19.33 15.06
C ARG A 174 -0.43 18.42 16.06
N VAL A 175 -1.60 17.90 15.68
CA VAL A 175 -2.41 16.97 16.48
C VAL A 175 -1.56 15.82 17.05
N ASN A 176 -1.80 15.51 18.32
CA ASN A 176 -1.11 14.46 19.09
C ASN A 176 0.42 14.48 18.92
N ASN A 177 1.06 15.62 19.19
CA ASN A 177 2.51 15.79 19.08
C ASN A 177 3.06 15.40 17.70
N TYR A 178 2.46 15.96 16.65
CA TYR A 178 2.85 15.71 15.26
C TYR A 178 2.63 14.27 14.79
N TYR A 179 1.50 13.64 15.13
CA TYR A 179 1.21 12.24 14.76
C TYR A 179 1.37 11.92 13.25
N PHE A 180 1.15 12.87 12.35
CA PHE A 180 1.14 12.62 10.89
C PHE A 180 2.37 11.83 10.38
N TRP A 181 3.55 12.01 10.99
CA TRP A 181 4.75 11.29 10.54
C TRP A 181 4.68 9.80 10.87
N THR A 182 4.00 9.39 11.94
CA THR A 182 3.86 7.96 12.28
C THR A 182 3.01 7.23 11.25
N ALA A 183 1.95 7.88 10.76
CA ALA A 183 1.08 7.36 9.69
C ALA A 183 1.78 7.28 8.32
N ILE A 184 2.96 7.91 8.17
CA ILE A 184 3.80 7.80 6.98
C ILE A 184 4.89 6.75 7.18
N VAL A 185 5.68 6.90 8.25
CA VAL A 185 6.88 6.09 8.50
C VAL A 185 6.53 4.67 8.91
N GLY A 186 5.53 4.49 9.79
CA GLY A 186 5.11 3.18 10.29
C GLY A 186 4.72 2.22 9.16
N PRO A 187 3.84 2.62 8.23
CA PRO A 187 3.47 1.79 7.09
C PRO A 187 4.64 1.46 6.17
N ILE A 188 5.55 2.41 5.92
CA ILE A 188 6.71 2.17 5.05
C ILE A 188 7.60 1.08 5.66
N ILE A 189 7.91 1.19 6.96
CA ILE A 189 8.71 0.18 7.68
C ILE A 189 7.97 -1.16 7.68
N GLY A 190 6.67 -1.16 7.98
CA GLY A 190 5.85 -2.38 7.97
C GLY A 190 5.79 -3.04 6.60
N ALA A 191 5.63 -2.27 5.53
CA ALA A 191 5.58 -2.79 4.18
C ALA A 191 6.89 -3.45 3.76
N ILE A 192 8.02 -2.77 3.99
CA ILE A 192 9.35 -3.34 3.73
C ILE A 192 9.52 -4.62 4.54
N THR A 193 9.19 -4.60 5.83
CA THR A 193 9.28 -5.79 6.69
C THR A 193 8.44 -6.95 6.14
N GLY A 194 7.18 -6.70 5.77
CA GLY A 194 6.26 -7.72 5.27
C GLY A 194 6.72 -8.35 3.96
N VAL A 195 7.20 -7.55 3.00
CA VAL A 195 7.68 -8.10 1.72
C VAL A 195 8.93 -8.96 1.92
N TRP A 196 9.86 -8.55 2.78
CA TRP A 196 11.09 -9.32 3.04
C TRP A 196 10.85 -10.58 3.86
N ILE A 197 9.88 -10.57 4.79
CA ILE A 197 9.44 -11.79 5.48
C ILE A 197 8.92 -12.80 4.47
N TYR A 198 8.04 -12.36 3.55
CA TYR A 198 7.45 -13.27 2.56
C TYR A 198 8.50 -13.81 1.57
N GLU A 199 9.39 -12.95 1.05
CA GLU A 199 10.47 -13.39 0.16
C GLU A 199 11.45 -14.35 0.86
N GLY A 200 11.81 -14.07 2.12
CA GLY A 200 12.63 -14.97 2.93
C GLY A 200 11.98 -16.35 3.13
N TYR A 201 10.67 -16.37 3.39
CA TYR A 201 9.88 -17.60 3.46
C TYR A 201 9.92 -18.38 2.13
N LEU A 202 9.72 -17.70 0.99
CA LEU A 202 9.78 -18.36 -0.32
C LEU A 202 11.17 -18.96 -0.60
N ILE A 203 12.24 -18.24 -0.30
CA ILE A 203 13.62 -18.72 -0.48
C ILE A 203 13.86 -19.97 0.37
N LEU A 204 13.44 -19.95 1.64
CA LEU A 204 13.59 -21.09 2.54
C LEU A 204 12.82 -22.31 2.04
N MET A 205 11.57 -22.12 1.61
CA MET A 205 10.73 -23.20 1.09
C MET A 205 11.30 -23.81 -0.19
N LYS A 206 11.79 -22.98 -1.13
CA LYS A 206 12.47 -23.45 -2.35
C LYS A 206 13.70 -24.28 -1.99
N ARG A 207 14.50 -23.84 -1.02
CA ARG A 207 15.68 -24.58 -0.56
C ARG A 207 15.33 -25.90 0.10
N TYR A 208 14.29 -25.94 0.94
CA TYR A 208 13.82 -27.17 1.57
C TYR A 208 13.29 -28.18 0.54
N ALA A 209 12.49 -27.73 -0.43
CA ALA A 209 11.95 -28.59 -1.49
C ALA A 209 13.05 -29.20 -2.37
N ASN A 210 14.12 -28.44 -2.60
CA ASN A 210 15.32 -28.91 -3.29
C ASN A 210 16.05 -30.00 -2.46
N LEU A 211 16.36 -29.70 -1.18
CA LEU A 211 17.07 -30.64 -0.29
C LEU A 211 16.30 -31.94 -0.03
N SER A 212 14.97 -31.90 -0.04
CA SER A 212 14.10 -33.07 0.15
C SER A 212 13.89 -33.90 -1.12
N GLY A 213 14.43 -33.48 -2.27
CA GLY A 213 14.27 -34.17 -3.54
C GLY A 213 12.83 -34.16 -4.08
N ILE A 214 11.95 -33.34 -3.51
CA ILE A 214 10.53 -33.25 -3.90
C ILE A 214 10.38 -32.49 -5.24
N ILE A 215 11.35 -31.64 -5.58
CA ILE A 215 11.36 -30.87 -6.83
C ILE A 215 12.69 -31.11 -7.55
N HIS A 216 12.65 -31.76 -8.72
CA HIS A 216 13.77 -31.71 -9.66
C HIS A 216 13.91 -30.27 -10.16
N ILE A 217 15.00 -29.61 -9.76
CA ILE A 217 15.34 -28.22 -10.09
C ILE A 217 15.17 -27.93 -11.59
N ASP A 218 15.47 -28.92 -12.43
CA ASP A 218 15.35 -28.85 -13.88
C ASP A 218 13.98 -28.33 -14.35
N ALA A 219 12.88 -28.65 -13.65
CA ALA A 219 11.56 -28.18 -14.06
C ALA A 219 11.30 -26.71 -13.71
N VAL A 220 11.74 -26.24 -12.54
CA VAL A 220 11.53 -24.84 -12.10
C VAL A 220 12.47 -23.90 -12.83
N GLU A 221 13.73 -24.31 -13.03
CA GLU A 221 14.73 -23.52 -13.76
C GLU A 221 14.40 -23.44 -15.26
N GLN A 222 13.83 -24.52 -15.84
CA GLN A 222 13.27 -24.47 -17.19
C GLN A 222 12.03 -23.58 -17.30
N LEU A 223 11.21 -23.45 -16.25
CA LEU A 223 10.07 -22.55 -16.24
C LEU A 223 10.51 -21.08 -16.15
N ASP A 224 11.47 -20.76 -15.27
CA ASP A 224 12.09 -19.43 -15.20
C ASP A 224 12.79 -19.06 -16.52
N GLN A 225 13.46 -20.01 -17.18
CA GLN A 225 14.06 -19.79 -18.50
C GLN A 225 13.02 -19.57 -19.60
N ARG A 226 11.95 -20.38 -19.65
CA ARG A 226 10.86 -20.20 -20.62
C ARG A 226 10.09 -18.89 -20.41
N GLU A 227 9.94 -18.43 -19.17
CA GLU A 227 9.31 -17.14 -18.87
C GLU A 227 10.19 -15.96 -19.27
N ASN A 228 11.50 -16.06 -19.07
CA ASN A 228 12.46 -15.08 -19.56
C ASN A 228 12.47 -15.02 -21.10
N GLU A 229 12.35 -16.17 -21.78
CA GLU A 229 12.23 -16.24 -23.23
C GLU A 229 10.91 -15.65 -23.74
N LYS A 230 9.76 -15.99 -23.13
CA LYS A 230 8.46 -15.41 -23.51
C LYS A 230 8.43 -13.90 -23.31
N SER A 231 8.98 -13.43 -22.19
CA SER A 231 9.12 -12.00 -21.89
C SER A 231 9.94 -11.27 -22.96
N TYR A 232 11.06 -11.87 -23.37
CA TYR A 232 11.92 -11.33 -24.42
C TYR A 232 11.21 -11.26 -25.79
N GLN A 233 10.38 -12.24 -26.14
CA GLN A 233 9.63 -12.23 -27.41
C GLN A 233 8.51 -11.17 -27.42
N ILE A 234 7.84 -10.95 -26.29
CA ILE A 234 6.79 -9.92 -26.14
C ILE A 234 7.40 -8.53 -26.27
N ASP A 235 8.54 -8.27 -25.62
CA ASP A 235 9.24 -6.99 -25.72
C ASP A 235 9.67 -6.68 -27.18
N LYS A 236 10.04 -7.72 -27.93
CA LYS A 236 10.36 -7.62 -29.36
C LYS A 236 9.14 -7.27 -30.23
N GLN A 237 7.97 -7.80 -29.90
CA GLN A 237 6.74 -7.49 -30.62
C GLN A 237 6.27 -6.05 -30.38
N VAL A 238 6.27 -5.59 -29.12
CA VAL A 238 5.86 -4.23 -28.74
C VAL A 238 6.78 -3.16 -29.36
N SER A 239 8.08 -3.44 -29.46
CA SER A 239 9.03 -2.55 -30.12
C SER A 239 8.89 -2.51 -31.65
N SER A 240 8.41 -3.60 -32.26
CA SER A 240 8.13 -3.64 -33.70
C SER A 240 6.83 -2.94 -34.12
N GLU A 241 5.85 -2.82 -33.23
CA GLU A 241 4.56 -2.15 -33.48
C GLU A 241 4.62 -0.62 -33.25
N SER A 242 5.69 -0.13 -32.63
CA SER A 242 5.92 1.30 -32.34
C SER A 242 6.90 1.97 -33.33
N SER A 243 7.29 1.24 -34.39
CA SER A 243 8.14 1.69 -35.50
C SER A 243 7.30 1.93 -36.76
#